data_AF-A0A5D0NXC0-F1
#
_entry.id   AF-A0A5D0NXC0-F1
#
_cell.length_a   1.000
_cell.length_b   1.000
_cell.length_c   1.000
_cell.angle_alpha   90.00
_cell.angle_beta   90.00
_cell.angle_gamma   90.00
#
_symmetry.space_group_name_H-M   'P 1'
#
loop_
_entity.id
_entity.type
_entity.pdbx_description
1 polymer ?
#
loop_
_entity_poly.entity_id
_entity_poly.type
_entity_poly.pdbx_seq_one_letter_code
_entity_poly.pdbx_strand_id
1 'polypeptide(L)'
;MTVPRTVAAALLTTLLMAGCSDSDDSPAVPRATAPKPSPSSSPASAFCLDLSTFQVGLVAYTADAGRAMEGQRLDLKELRRKAALILTWGEEMESTAPPDIAAHFRTVLKAVKESSGHLKEGALIRDVVAPLYGKKNRPAFDAVNKYDCQD
;
A
#
# COMPACT_ATOMS: atom_id res chain seq x y z
N MET A 1 28.56 21.76 -37.39
CA MET A 1 28.21 20.84 -38.48
C MET A 1 27.12 19.90 -37.99
N THR A 2 25.96 19.93 -38.67
CA THR A 2 24.96 18.86 -38.88
C THR A 2 24.42 17.98 -37.72
N VAL A 3 23.16 18.26 -37.37
CA VAL A 3 22.07 17.37 -36.88
C VAL A 3 21.74 16.27 -37.94
N PRO A 4 20.75 15.32 -37.81
CA PRO A 4 19.86 14.92 -36.70
C PRO A 4 19.45 13.41 -36.60
N ARG A 5 18.55 13.14 -35.63
CA ARG A 5 17.34 12.27 -35.69
C ARG A 5 17.49 10.77 -35.97
N THR A 6 16.94 9.99 -35.05
CA THR A 6 16.09 8.84 -35.42
C THR A 6 14.89 8.77 -34.49
N VAL A 7 13.74 8.58 -35.13
CA VAL A 7 12.36 8.59 -34.62
C VAL A 7 11.82 7.16 -34.78
N ALA A 8 10.85 6.80 -33.92
CA ALA A 8 9.96 5.63 -34.01
C ALA A 8 10.59 4.26 -33.64
N ALA A 9 9.88 3.29 -33.08
CA ALA A 9 8.45 3.01 -33.23
C ALA A 9 7.83 2.30 -32.00
N ALA A 10 6.54 2.52 -31.85
CA ALA A 10 5.62 1.78 -30.99
C ALA A 10 5.42 0.35 -31.49
N LEU A 11 5.23 -0.60 -30.57
CA LEU A 11 4.62 -1.90 -30.86
C LEU A 11 3.51 -2.15 -29.83
N LEU A 12 2.28 -1.90 -30.30
CA LEU A 12 1.04 -2.36 -29.70
C LEU A 12 0.92 -3.87 -29.94
N THR A 13 0.94 -4.69 -28.90
CA THR A 13 0.59 -6.10 -29.00
C THR A 13 -0.92 -6.26 -28.90
N THR A 14 -1.58 -6.38 -30.04
CA THR A 14 -2.97 -6.85 -30.14
C THR A 14 -3.03 -8.33 -29.78
N LEU A 15 -3.66 -8.69 -28.66
CA LEU A 15 -4.07 -10.08 -28.41
C LEU A 15 -5.20 -10.44 -29.39
N LEU A 16 -4.86 -11.30 -30.34
CA LEU A 16 -5.80 -11.96 -31.23
C LEU A 16 -6.66 -12.95 -30.43
N MET A 17 -7.98 -12.74 -30.49
CA MET A 17 -8.98 -13.77 -30.23
C MET A 17 -8.79 -14.91 -31.24
N ALA A 18 -8.42 -16.09 -30.76
CA ALA A 18 -8.53 -17.33 -31.51
C ALA A 18 -9.56 -18.22 -30.81
N GLY A 19 -10.80 -18.18 -31.34
CA GLY A 19 -11.72 -19.28 -31.18
C GLY A 19 -11.27 -20.43 -32.08
N CYS A 20 -10.95 -21.57 -31.49
CA CYS A 20 -10.80 -22.83 -32.20
C CYS A 20 -11.95 -23.73 -31.77
N SER A 21 -12.99 -23.70 -32.59
CA SER A 21 -13.99 -24.76 -32.70
C SER A 21 -13.32 -25.92 -33.43
N ASP A 22 -13.22 -27.08 -32.79
CA ASP A 22 -13.19 -28.35 -33.52
C ASP A 22 -13.84 -29.44 -32.68
N SER A 23 -14.72 -30.18 -33.33
CA SER A 23 -15.55 -31.24 -32.78
C SER A 23 -14.84 -32.57 -33.00
N ASP A 24 -14.61 -33.33 -31.94
CA ASP A 24 -14.27 -34.74 -32.06
C ASP A 24 -15.10 -35.57 -31.07
N ASP A 25 -15.74 -36.59 -31.65
CA ASP A 25 -16.77 -37.44 -31.06
C ASP A 25 -16.09 -38.57 -30.27
N SER A 26 -16.41 -38.68 -28.97
CA SER A 26 -16.09 -39.86 -28.15
C SER A 26 -17.10 -39.96 -27.00
N PRO A 27 -17.61 -41.16 -26.68
CA PRO A 27 -18.66 -41.31 -25.68
C PRO A 27 -18.06 -41.19 -24.28
N ALA A 28 -18.09 -39.99 -23.72
CA ALA A 28 -17.63 -39.70 -22.38
C ALA A 28 -18.78 -39.85 -21.37
N VAL A 29 -18.58 -40.74 -20.40
CA VAL A 29 -19.28 -40.86 -19.11
C VAL A 29 -19.61 -39.46 -18.55
N PRO A 30 -20.81 -39.19 -18.01
CA PRO A 30 -21.13 -37.86 -17.47
C PRO A 30 -20.27 -37.59 -16.23
N ARG A 31 -19.11 -36.97 -16.42
CA ARG A 31 -18.35 -36.34 -15.35
C ARG A 31 -19.14 -35.10 -14.94
N ALA A 32 -19.67 -35.14 -13.73
CA ALA A 32 -20.20 -33.97 -13.05
C ALA A 32 -19.17 -32.83 -13.19
N THR A 33 -19.58 -31.76 -13.84
CA THR A 33 -18.82 -30.53 -13.96
C THR A 33 -18.52 -30.05 -12.55
N ALA A 34 -17.26 -30.07 -12.14
CA ALA A 34 -16.85 -29.38 -10.92
C ALA A 34 -17.31 -27.91 -11.06
N PRO A 35 -17.94 -27.32 -10.04
CA PRO A 35 -18.38 -25.95 -10.11
C PRO A 35 -17.17 -25.07 -10.42
N LYS A 36 -17.27 -24.31 -11.52
CA LYS A 36 -16.32 -23.25 -11.86
C LYS A 36 -16.20 -22.37 -10.60
N PRO A 37 -15.01 -22.07 -10.08
CA PRO A 37 -14.89 -21.14 -8.97
C PRO A 37 -15.56 -19.84 -9.41
N SER A 38 -16.69 -19.52 -8.78
CA SER A 38 -17.29 -18.20 -8.93
C SER A 38 -16.24 -17.21 -8.46
N PRO A 39 -15.84 -16.20 -9.27
CA PRO A 39 -15.08 -15.10 -8.74
C PRO A 39 -15.92 -14.51 -7.60
N SER A 40 -15.46 -14.69 -6.38
CA SER A 40 -16.09 -14.09 -5.21
C SER A 40 -15.69 -12.63 -5.23
N SER A 41 -16.33 -11.83 -6.08
CA SER A 41 -16.19 -10.37 -6.03
C SER A 41 -16.95 -9.88 -4.79
N SER A 42 -16.43 -10.18 -3.61
CA SER A 42 -16.82 -9.46 -2.42
C SER A 42 -16.42 -8.01 -2.67
N PRO A 43 -17.30 -7.01 -2.45
CA PRO A 43 -16.91 -5.62 -2.66
C PRO A 43 -15.69 -5.33 -1.79
N ALA A 44 -14.56 -4.96 -2.42
CA ALA A 44 -13.35 -4.62 -1.70
C ALA A 44 -13.68 -3.52 -0.69
N SER A 45 -13.34 -3.73 0.58
CA SER A 45 -13.54 -2.72 1.61
C SER A 45 -12.79 -1.44 1.22
N ALA A 46 -13.28 -0.26 1.62
CA ALA A 46 -12.58 1.00 1.39
C ALA A 46 -11.12 0.94 1.88
N PHE A 47 -10.89 0.24 3.00
CA PHE A 47 -9.56 -0.11 3.48
C PHE A 47 -8.68 -0.74 2.40
N CYS A 48 -9.16 -1.76 1.69
CA CYS A 48 -8.35 -2.46 0.69
C CYS A 48 -8.12 -1.64 -0.58
N LEU A 49 -9.09 -0.80 -0.97
CA LEU A 49 -8.94 0.10 -2.11
C LEU A 49 -7.82 1.14 -1.86
N ASP A 50 -7.73 1.65 -0.64
CA ASP A 50 -6.81 2.73 -0.28
C ASP A 50 -5.50 2.25 0.38
N LEU A 51 -5.38 0.95 0.68
CA LEU A 51 -4.26 0.37 1.42
C LEU A 51 -2.90 0.67 0.78
N SER A 52 -2.79 0.52 -0.54
CA SER A 52 -1.52 0.75 -1.26
C SER A 52 -1.06 2.20 -1.15
N THR A 53 -1.98 3.16 -1.30
CA THR A 53 -1.71 4.59 -1.13
C THR A 53 -1.27 4.88 0.30
N PHE A 54 -1.98 4.33 1.29
CA PHE A 54 -1.62 4.46 2.70
C PHE A 54 -0.22 3.91 3.00
N GLN A 55 0.11 2.72 2.51
CA GLN A 55 1.42 2.08 2.69
C GLN A 55 2.54 2.92 2.07
N VAL A 56 2.37 3.43 0.85
CA VAL A 56 3.35 4.31 0.21
C VAL A 56 3.55 5.59 1.01
N GLY A 57 2.47 6.21 1.47
CA GLY A 57 2.53 7.38 2.35
C GLY A 57 3.30 7.08 3.64
N LEU A 58 2.97 5.97 4.28
CA LEU A 58 3.59 5.53 5.53
C LEU A 58 5.09 5.28 5.38
N VAL A 59 5.51 4.58 4.32
CA VAL A 59 6.92 4.33 4.01
C VAL A 59 7.65 5.65 3.74
N ALA A 60 7.08 6.54 2.95
CA ALA A 60 7.70 7.84 2.65
C ALA A 60 7.86 8.72 3.90
N TYR A 61 6.84 8.77 4.76
CA TYR A 61 6.88 9.52 6.01
C TYR A 61 7.89 8.95 7.00
N THR A 62 7.86 7.63 7.21
CA THR A 62 8.80 6.98 8.13
C THR A 62 10.24 7.16 7.63
N ALA A 63 10.52 6.91 6.35
CA ALA A 63 11.84 7.12 5.77
C ALA A 63 12.39 8.53 6.01
N ASP A 64 11.59 9.57 5.77
CA ASP A 64 12.02 10.96 5.98
C ASP A 64 12.20 11.31 7.46
N ALA A 65 11.35 10.81 8.34
CA ALA A 65 11.54 10.97 9.78
C ALA A 65 12.80 10.25 10.27
N GLY A 66 13.09 9.07 9.70
CA GLY A 66 14.26 8.25 10.00
C GLY A 66 15.59 8.90 9.64
N ARG A 67 15.63 9.80 8.65
CA ARG A 67 16.86 10.55 8.30
C ARG A 67 17.43 11.34 9.48
N ALA A 68 16.61 11.73 10.45
CA ALA A 68 17.09 12.38 11.67
C ALA A 68 17.99 11.47 12.52
N MET A 69 17.80 10.16 12.47
CA MET A 69 18.67 9.20 13.16
C MET A 69 20.09 9.18 12.57
N GLU A 70 20.25 9.63 11.33
CA GLU A 70 21.54 9.80 10.63
C GLU A 70 22.11 11.22 10.80
N GLY A 71 21.50 12.06 11.64
CA GLY A 71 21.93 13.45 11.87
C GLY A 71 21.49 14.43 10.78
N GLN A 72 20.66 14.00 9.82
CA GLN A 72 20.12 14.91 8.80
C GLN A 72 19.06 15.84 9.40
N ARG A 73 18.98 17.07 8.87
CA ARG A 73 17.94 18.01 9.27
C ARG A 73 16.60 17.57 8.68
N LEU A 74 15.56 17.61 9.52
CA LEU A 74 14.20 17.30 9.11
C LEU A 74 13.55 18.50 8.41
N ASP A 75 12.89 18.24 7.28
CA ASP A 75 11.90 19.16 6.75
C ASP A 75 10.60 19.01 7.55
N LEU A 76 10.48 19.82 8.61
CA LEU A 76 9.34 19.78 9.52
C LEU A 76 8.01 20.11 8.81
N LYS A 77 8.05 20.98 7.79
CA LYS A 77 6.84 21.37 7.05
C LYS A 77 6.35 20.18 6.22
N GLU A 78 7.25 19.54 5.49
CA GLU A 78 6.92 18.41 4.65
C GLU A 78 6.50 17.19 5.48
N LEU A 79 7.19 16.89 6.58
CA LEU A 79 6.81 15.79 7.47
C LEU A 79 5.43 15.99 8.10
N ARG A 80 5.07 17.21 8.51
CA ARG A 80 3.73 17.51 9.01
C ARG A 80 2.68 17.31 7.93
N ARG A 81 2.96 17.75 6.69
CA ARG A 81 2.06 17.55 5.54
C ARG A 81 1.83 16.07 5.28
N LYS A 82 2.89 15.26 5.22
CA LYS A 82 2.80 13.81 5.02
C LYS A 82 2.03 13.12 6.14
N ALA A 83 2.33 13.45 7.40
CA ALA A 83 1.62 12.90 8.54
C ALA A 83 0.11 13.22 8.49
N ALA A 84 -0.25 14.46 8.16
CA ALA A 84 -1.66 14.85 8.02
C ALA A 84 -2.38 14.03 6.95
N LEU A 85 -1.77 13.84 5.77
CA LEU A 85 -2.37 13.02 4.70
C LEU A 85 -2.58 11.56 5.13
N ILE A 86 -1.56 10.95 5.75
CA ILE A 86 -1.64 9.57 6.26
C ILE A 86 -2.73 9.43 7.30
N LEU A 87 -2.86 10.40 8.23
CA LEU A 87 -3.88 10.36 9.26
C LEU A 87 -5.28 10.55 8.67
N THR A 88 -5.46 11.43 7.69
CA THR A 88 -6.75 11.61 7.01
C THR A 88 -7.20 10.33 6.31
N TRP A 89 -6.35 9.74 5.46
CA TRP A 89 -6.66 8.46 4.82
C TRP A 89 -6.88 7.35 5.86
N GLY A 90 -6.02 7.33 6.87
CA GLY A 90 -6.09 6.36 7.96
C GLY A 90 -7.42 6.36 8.70
N GLU A 91 -7.92 7.55 9.06
CA GLU A 91 -9.20 7.73 9.76
C GLU A 91 -10.39 7.28 8.90
N GLU A 92 -10.36 7.56 7.60
CA GLU A 92 -11.39 7.10 6.64
C GLU A 92 -11.38 5.56 6.50
N MET A 93 -10.19 4.96 6.44
CA MET A 93 -10.01 3.52 6.30
C MET A 93 -10.31 2.74 7.60
N GLU A 94 -10.12 3.36 8.78
CA GLU A 94 -10.12 2.66 10.08
C GLU A 94 -11.39 1.85 10.34
N SER A 95 -12.55 2.40 9.99
CA SER A 95 -13.85 1.76 10.22
C SER A 95 -14.09 0.50 9.36
N THR A 96 -13.36 0.38 8.26
CA THR A 96 -13.50 -0.73 7.29
C THR A 96 -12.29 -1.67 7.29
N ALA A 97 -11.36 -1.48 8.22
CA ALA A 97 -10.19 -2.32 8.37
C ALA A 97 -10.59 -3.77 8.70
N PRO A 98 -10.06 -4.77 7.96
CA PRO A 98 -10.31 -6.17 8.25
C PRO A 98 -9.94 -6.56 9.70
N PRO A 99 -10.70 -7.45 10.37
CA PRO A 99 -10.49 -7.75 11.79
C PRO A 99 -9.08 -8.25 12.15
N ASP A 100 -8.43 -8.96 11.23
CA ASP A 100 -7.08 -9.50 11.37
C ASP A 100 -5.97 -8.44 11.33
N ILE A 101 -6.21 -7.27 10.71
CA ILE A 101 -5.24 -6.16 10.65
C ILE A 101 -5.65 -4.92 11.47
N ALA A 102 -6.92 -4.78 11.83
CA ALA A 102 -7.47 -3.55 12.40
C ALA A 102 -6.73 -3.05 13.66
N ALA A 103 -6.29 -3.96 14.54
CA ALA A 103 -5.52 -3.59 15.74
C ALA A 103 -4.12 -3.03 15.41
N HIS A 104 -3.44 -3.61 14.42
CA HIS A 104 -2.16 -3.11 13.94
C HIS A 104 -2.32 -1.78 13.23
N PHE A 105 -3.36 -1.63 12.41
CA PHE A 105 -3.65 -0.39 11.72
C PHE A 105 -3.88 0.78 12.69
N ARG A 106 -4.74 0.60 13.72
CA ARG A 106 -4.92 1.60 14.78
C ARG A 106 -3.63 1.94 15.52
N THR A 107 -2.78 0.94 15.73
CA THR A 107 -1.47 1.15 16.37
C THR A 107 -0.57 2.04 15.50
N VAL A 108 -0.56 1.82 14.19
CA VAL A 108 0.18 2.65 13.23
C VAL A 108 -0.35 4.09 13.21
N LEU A 109 -1.67 4.29 13.12
CA LEU A 109 -2.26 5.64 13.14
C LEU A 109 -1.90 6.39 14.43
N LYS A 110 -2.01 5.73 15.58
CA LYS A 110 -1.62 6.30 16.86
C LYS A 110 -0.14 6.69 16.89
N ALA A 111 0.75 5.84 16.38
CA ALA A 111 2.18 6.11 16.32
C ALA A 111 2.53 7.28 15.40
N VAL A 112 1.88 7.39 14.23
CA VAL A 112 2.04 8.53 13.32
C VAL A 112 1.56 9.82 13.99
N LYS A 113 0.40 9.77 14.67
CA LYS A 113 -0.13 10.91 15.43
C LYS A 113 0.82 11.37 16.53
N GLU A 114 1.33 10.45 17.33
CA GLU A 114 2.31 10.72 18.38
C GLU A 114 3.60 11.34 17.82
N SER A 115 4.23 10.70 16.83
CA SER A 115 5.42 11.22 16.14
C SER A 115 5.19 12.63 15.58
N SER A 116 4.09 12.83 14.86
CA SER A 116 3.77 14.11 14.22
C SER A 116 3.52 15.23 15.22
N GLY A 117 3.00 14.93 16.42
CA GLY A 117 2.85 15.88 17.52
C GLY A 117 4.17 16.44 18.06
N HIS A 118 5.29 15.75 17.79
CA HIS A 118 6.64 16.19 18.14
C HIS A 118 7.38 16.88 17.00
N LEU A 119 6.79 17.02 15.80
CA LEU A 119 7.41 17.77 14.71
C LEU A 119 7.30 19.27 15.01
N LYS A 120 8.26 19.82 15.75
CA LYS A 120 8.39 21.25 16.05
C LYS A 120 9.85 21.63 16.26
N GLU A 121 10.14 22.92 16.13
CA GLU A 121 11.49 23.43 16.36
C GLU A 121 11.95 23.09 17.78
N GLY A 122 13.21 22.66 17.91
CA GLY A 122 13.80 22.26 19.20
C GLY A 122 13.29 20.93 19.77
N ALA A 123 12.40 20.21 19.08
CA ALA A 123 11.97 18.89 19.53
C ALA A 123 13.12 17.87 19.53
N LEU A 124 13.08 16.92 20.46
CA LEU A 124 14.03 15.84 20.49
C LEU A 124 13.74 14.88 19.33
N ILE A 125 14.77 14.56 18.55
CA ILE A 125 14.70 13.58 17.45
C ILE A 125 14.07 12.26 17.94
N ARG A 126 14.47 11.81 19.14
CA ARG A 126 13.95 10.60 19.77
C ARG A 126 12.43 10.61 19.85
N ASP A 127 11.80 11.74 20.17
CA ASP A 127 10.36 11.80 20.38
C ASP A 127 9.58 11.74 19.04
N VAL A 128 10.23 12.12 17.93
CA VAL A 128 9.71 11.92 16.57
C VAL A 128 9.89 10.46 16.13
N VAL A 129 11.08 9.87 16.34
CA VAL A 129 11.41 8.56 15.75
C VAL A 129 10.99 7.37 16.60
N ALA A 130 10.95 7.49 17.93
CA ALA A 130 10.64 6.37 18.82
C ALA A 130 9.24 5.79 18.61
N PRO A 131 8.18 6.58 18.36
CA PRO A 131 6.88 6.03 18.01
C PRO A 131 6.90 5.18 16.72
N LEU A 132 7.77 5.51 15.76
CA LEU A 132 7.82 4.87 14.43
C LEU A 132 8.73 3.63 14.41
N TYR A 133 9.87 3.70 15.09
CA TYR A 133 10.93 2.68 15.05
C TYR A 133 11.07 1.88 16.35
N GLY A 134 10.35 2.26 17.40
CA GLY A 134 10.40 1.61 18.70
C GLY A 134 9.93 0.15 18.63
N LYS A 135 10.60 -0.72 19.39
CA LYS A 135 10.33 -2.16 19.46
C LYS A 135 8.85 -2.49 19.69
N LYS A 136 8.14 -1.63 20.44
CA LYS A 136 6.71 -1.79 20.75
C LYS A 136 5.82 -1.70 19.51
N ASN A 137 6.07 -0.73 18.63
CA ASN A 137 5.20 -0.44 17.49
C ASN A 137 5.67 -1.11 16.20
N ARG A 138 6.96 -1.48 16.13
CA ARG A 138 7.57 -2.05 14.91
C ARG A 138 6.80 -3.23 14.30
N PRO A 139 6.29 -4.22 15.08
CA PRO A 139 5.52 -5.31 14.51
C PRO A 139 4.24 -4.85 13.80
N ALA A 140 3.59 -3.76 14.27
CA ALA A 140 2.40 -3.23 13.62
C ALA A 140 2.71 -2.55 12.28
N PHE A 141 3.81 -1.81 12.20
CA PHE A 141 4.29 -1.24 10.93
C PHE A 141 4.65 -2.34 9.94
N ASP A 142 5.36 -3.38 10.38
CA ASP A 142 5.73 -4.51 9.52
C ASP A 142 4.50 -5.29 9.05
N ALA A 143 3.49 -5.47 9.91
CA ALA A 143 2.23 -6.10 9.55
C ALA A 143 1.46 -5.28 8.50
N VAL A 144 1.26 -3.98 8.74
CA VAL A 144 0.52 -3.11 7.81
C VAL A 144 1.22 -2.99 6.46
N ASN A 145 2.56 -2.86 6.43
CA ASN A 145 3.32 -2.75 5.18
C ASN A 145 3.38 -4.04 4.35
N LYS A 146 3.16 -5.20 4.98
CA LYS A 146 3.12 -6.51 4.31
C LYS A 146 1.70 -7.03 4.12
N TYR A 147 0.71 -6.33 4.66
CA TYR A 147 -0.68 -6.72 4.55
C TYR A 147 -1.08 -6.59 3.10
N ASP A 148 -1.68 -7.65 2.60
CA ASP A 148 -2.23 -7.73 1.26
C ASP A 148 -3.67 -8.16 1.41
N CYS A 149 -4.57 -7.42 0.77
CA CYS A 149 -5.98 -7.77 0.79
C CYS A 149 -6.17 -8.97 -0.14
N GLN A 150 -6.72 -10.06 0.38
CA GLN A 150 -7.05 -11.21 -0.45
C GLN A 150 -8.27 -10.86 -1.31
N ASP A 151 -8.13 -11.05 -2.63
CA ASP A 151 -9.19 -10.90 -3.63
C ASP A 151 -10.32 -11.93 -3.46
#